data_AF-A0A150GZG8-F1
#
_entry.id   AF-A0A150GZG8-F1
#
_cell.length_a   1.000
_cell.length_b   1.000
_cell.length_c   1.000
_cell.angle_alpha   90.00
_cell.angle_beta   90.00
_cell.angle_gamma   90.00
#
_symmetry.space_group_name_H-M   'P 1'
#
loop_
_entity.id
_entity.type
_entity.pdbx_description
1 polymer ?
#
loop_
_entity_poly.entity_id
_entity_poly.type
_entity_poly.pdbx_seq_one_letter_code
_entity_poly.pdbx_strand_id
1 'polypeptide(L)'
;MMKSSTRAAALPRRQAFGVQPVRSTGLRASRPVVSAKASGSDSDVGTVGLAAIALGLPANAIMLWSEWTLKTTGSGLPPGPGGALGAAEGVSYLLVLGIIGWSIYTKATTGSGLPAGPSGLLGAVEGVSYLSLLAGIIVFALKYLS
;
A
#
# COMPACT_ATOMS: atom_id res chain seq x y z
N MET A 1 5.75 81.67 37.14
CA MET A 1 5.36 82.67 36.12
C MET A 1 5.17 81.96 34.79
N MET A 2 3.94 81.97 34.27
CA MET A 2 3.49 81.37 33.01
C MET A 2 4.13 82.02 31.77
N LYS A 3 4.23 81.23 30.69
CA LYS A 3 3.94 81.56 29.27
C LYS A 3 3.93 80.21 28.50
N SER A 4 2.79 79.56 28.18
CA SER A 4 1.92 79.72 26.99
C SER A 4 2.71 80.03 25.70
N SER A 5 2.54 79.43 24.52
CA SER A 5 1.45 78.73 23.80
C SER A 5 2.14 77.97 22.63
N THR A 6 1.61 76.91 22.01
CA THR A 6 0.86 77.03 20.73
C THR A 6 0.32 75.66 20.34
N ARG A 7 -1.01 75.58 20.14
CA ARG A 7 -1.70 74.48 19.45
C ARG A 7 -1.49 74.59 17.95
N ALA A 8 -1.22 73.47 17.27
CA ALA A 8 -1.43 73.34 15.83
C ALA A 8 -2.55 72.32 15.58
N ALA A 9 -3.55 72.76 14.83
CA ALA A 9 -4.76 72.02 14.51
C ALA A 9 -4.61 71.17 13.25
N ALA A 10 -5.27 70.00 13.32
CA ALA A 10 -5.75 69.06 12.32
C ALA A 10 -5.51 69.26 10.80
N LEU A 11 -5.17 68.15 10.14
CA LEU A 11 -5.78 67.73 8.88
C LEU A 11 -6.07 66.21 8.93
N PRO A 12 -7.33 65.75 8.78
CA PRO A 12 -7.61 64.33 8.62
C PRO A 12 -7.25 63.88 7.20
N ARG A 13 -6.34 62.91 7.11
CA ARG A 13 -5.90 62.24 5.88
C ARG A 13 -7.06 61.40 5.34
N ARG A 14 -7.55 61.74 4.14
CA ARG A 14 -8.53 60.98 3.35
C ARG A 14 -8.22 59.48 3.39
N GLN A 15 -9.12 58.68 3.96
CA GLN A 15 -9.12 57.23 3.79
C GLN A 15 -9.71 56.92 2.40
N ALA A 16 -8.84 56.56 1.47
CA ALA A 16 -9.25 55.96 0.21
C ALA A 16 -9.82 54.57 0.49
N PHE A 17 -11.04 54.32 0.00
CA PHE A 17 -11.72 53.03 0.03
C PHE A 17 -10.93 52.03 -0.83
N GLY A 18 -9.99 51.32 -0.21
CA GLY A 18 -9.23 50.26 -0.85
C GLY A 18 -10.08 49.01 -0.99
N VAL A 19 -10.61 48.77 -2.19
CA VAL A 19 -11.11 47.45 -2.59
C VAL A 19 -9.90 46.51 -2.62
N GLN A 20 -9.77 45.64 -1.62
CA GLN A 20 -8.75 44.60 -1.65
C GLN A 20 -9.23 43.44 -2.54
N PRO A 21 -8.46 43.01 -3.56
CA PRO A 21 -8.78 41.81 -4.31
C PRO A 21 -8.62 40.59 -3.40
N VAL A 22 -9.66 39.76 -3.34
CA VAL A 22 -9.65 38.48 -2.61
C VAL A 22 -8.54 37.61 -3.19
N ARG A 23 -7.47 37.47 -2.41
CA ARG A 23 -6.31 36.65 -2.74
C ARG A 23 -6.76 35.19 -2.64
N SER A 24 -6.98 34.54 -3.78
CA SER A 24 -7.26 33.10 -3.84
C SER A 24 -6.02 32.35 -3.36
N THR A 25 -6.01 32.01 -2.06
CA THR A 25 -5.08 31.03 -1.50
C THR A 25 -5.33 29.70 -2.19
N GLY A 26 -4.50 29.42 -3.21
CA GLY A 26 -4.46 28.13 -3.85
C GLY A 26 -4.26 27.04 -2.81
N LEU A 27 -5.26 26.17 -2.66
CA LEU A 27 -5.13 24.93 -1.93
C LEU A 27 -4.11 24.08 -2.69
N ARG A 28 -2.84 24.21 -2.30
CA ARG A 28 -1.78 23.29 -2.72
C ARG A 28 -2.13 21.94 -2.12
N ALA A 29 -2.79 21.10 -2.91
CA ALA A 29 -3.09 19.72 -2.57
C ALA A 29 -1.79 19.04 -2.14
N SER A 30 -1.62 18.91 -0.83
CA SER A 30 -0.50 18.18 -0.24
C SER A 30 -0.81 16.71 -0.46
N ARG A 31 -0.32 16.17 -1.58
CA ARG A 31 -0.35 14.73 -1.82
C ARG A 31 0.47 14.12 -0.69
N PRO A 32 -0.10 13.27 0.18
CA PRO A 32 0.70 12.56 1.16
C PRO A 32 1.66 11.68 0.39
N VAL A 33 2.95 12.03 0.45
CA VAL A 33 4.02 11.14 -0.01
C VAL A 33 4.09 10.04 1.03
N VAL A 34 3.41 8.92 0.76
CA VAL A 34 3.56 7.71 1.56
C VAL A 34 4.95 7.16 1.25
N SER A 35 5.90 7.47 2.13
CA SER A 35 7.21 6.82 2.10
C SER A 35 7.08 5.51 2.87
N ALA A 36 7.20 4.39 2.17
CA ALA A 36 7.30 3.08 2.80
C ALA A 36 8.63 3.04 3.57
N LYS A 37 8.56 3.20 4.89
CA LYS A 37 9.72 3.05 5.75
C LYS A 37 10.05 1.57 5.89
N ALA A 38 10.96 1.08 5.05
CA ALA A 38 11.69 -0.15 5.37
C ALA A 38 12.52 0.18 6.63
N SER A 39 12.16 -0.40 7.77
CA SER A 39 12.99 -0.29 8.96
C SER A 39 14.30 -1.03 8.66
N GLY A 40 15.34 -0.28 8.36
CA GLY A 40 16.69 -0.78 8.14
C GLY A 40 17.24 -1.33 9.45
N SER A 41 16.88 -2.57 9.74
CA SER A 41 17.66 -3.46 10.57
C SER A 41 17.95 -4.64 9.66
N ASP A 42 19.20 -5.10 9.66
CA ASP A 42 19.63 -6.32 8.99
C ASP A 42 18.99 -7.49 9.74
N SER A 43 17.66 -7.60 9.69
CA SER A 43 16.92 -8.66 10.33
C SER A 43 17.11 -9.91 9.50
N ASP A 44 18.02 -10.76 9.96
CA ASP A 44 18.06 -12.16 9.60
C ASP A 44 16.68 -12.76 9.86
N VAL A 45 15.83 -12.80 8.83
CA VAL A 45 14.50 -13.46 8.89
C VAL A 45 14.58 -14.98 8.97
N GLY A 46 15.77 -15.49 9.30
CA GLY A 46 16.12 -16.90 9.30
C GLY A 46 15.94 -17.55 7.93
N THR A 47 16.25 -18.84 7.86
CA THR A 47 16.03 -19.67 6.66
C THR A 47 14.57 -19.65 6.22
N VAL A 48 13.63 -19.58 7.18
CA VAL A 48 12.20 -19.63 6.89
C VAL A 48 11.71 -18.36 6.19
N GLY A 49 12.12 -17.17 6.64
CA GLY A 49 11.76 -15.93 5.96
C GLY A 49 12.43 -15.78 4.60
N LEU A 50 13.67 -16.25 4.46
CA LEU A 50 14.34 -16.29 3.15
C LEU A 50 13.62 -17.23 2.18
N ALA A 51 13.21 -18.42 2.65
CA ALA A 51 12.41 -19.35 1.86
C ALA A 51 11.04 -18.77 1.50
N ALA A 52 10.38 -18.06 2.42
CA ALA A 52 9.13 -17.37 2.14
C ALA A 52 9.28 -16.29 1.07
N ILE A 53 10.39 -15.55 1.04
CA ILE A 53 10.68 -14.60 -0.04
C ILE A 53 10.92 -15.35 -1.36
N ALA A 54 11.82 -16.34 -1.35
CA ALA A 54 12.25 -17.05 -2.54
C ALA A 54 11.13 -17.83 -3.23
N LEU A 55 10.21 -18.42 -2.44
CA LEU A 55 9.08 -19.19 -2.95
C LEU A 55 7.80 -18.35 -3.07
N GLY A 56 7.60 -17.38 -2.18
CA GLY A 56 6.38 -16.58 -2.12
C GLY A 56 6.25 -15.61 -3.28
N LEU A 57 7.34 -15.03 -3.79
CA LEU A 57 7.28 -14.15 -4.97
C LEU A 57 6.88 -14.91 -6.25
N PRO A 58 7.54 -16.03 -6.62
CA PRO A 58 7.09 -16.84 -7.74
C PRO A 58 5.68 -17.41 -7.54
N ALA A 59 5.33 -17.85 -6.32
CA ALA A 59 3.99 -18.37 -6.04
C ALA A 59 2.90 -17.32 -6.28
N ASN A 60 3.11 -16.08 -5.84
CA ASN A 60 2.19 -14.98 -6.12
C ASN A 60 2.06 -14.70 -7.62
N ALA A 61 3.16 -14.72 -8.37
CA ALA A 61 3.11 -14.53 -9.82
C ALA A 61 2.30 -15.65 -10.52
N ILE A 62 2.47 -16.91 -10.10
CA ILE A 62 1.72 -18.06 -10.64
C ILE A 62 0.23 -17.94 -10.30
N MET A 63 -0.11 -17.62 -9.05
CA MET A 63 -1.49 -17.44 -8.60
C MET A 63 -2.21 -16.33 -9.38
N LEU A 64 -1.58 -15.15 -9.49
CA LEU A 64 -2.15 -14.03 -10.25
C LEU A 64 -2.30 -14.34 -11.74
N TRP A 65 -1.34 -15.07 -12.32
CA TRP A 65 -1.45 -15.53 -13.70
C TRP A 65 -2.59 -16.53 -13.89
N SER A 66 -2.80 -17.43 -12.92
CA SER A 66 -3.95 -18.35 -12.94
C SER A 66 -5.27 -17.59 -12.90
N GLU A 67 -5.40 -16.64 -11.98
CA GLU A 67 -6.61 -15.82 -11.83
C GLU A 67 -6.89 -14.98 -13.08
N TRP A 68 -5.86 -14.44 -13.72
CA TRP A 68 -5.99 -13.73 -15.00
C TRP A 68 -6.47 -14.67 -16.12
N THR A 69 -5.92 -15.89 -16.18
CA THR A 69 -6.34 -16.91 -17.15
C THR A 69 -7.78 -17.33 -16.90
N LEU A 70 -8.18 -17.54 -15.64
CA LEU A 70 -9.54 -17.86 -15.25
C LEU A 70 -10.53 -16.75 -15.63
N LYS A 71 -10.13 -15.49 -15.42
CA LYS A 71 -10.92 -14.31 -15.79
C LYS A 71 -11.09 -14.15 -17.30
N THR A 72 -10.07 -14.47 -18.10
CA THR A 72 -10.06 -14.20 -19.55
C THR A 72 -10.55 -15.37 -20.40
N THR A 73 -10.23 -16.60 -19.99
CA THR A 73 -10.57 -17.82 -20.73
C THR A 73 -11.72 -18.60 -20.11
N GLY A 74 -12.06 -18.32 -18.85
CA GLY A 74 -13.07 -19.07 -18.09
C GLY A 74 -12.58 -20.42 -17.56
N SER A 75 -11.31 -20.76 -17.76
CA SER A 75 -10.67 -22.00 -17.28
C SER A 75 -9.39 -21.65 -16.51
N GLY A 76 -9.02 -22.46 -15.52
CA GLY A 76 -7.73 -22.32 -14.81
C GLY A 76 -6.53 -22.56 -15.74
N LEU A 77 -5.33 -22.41 -15.21
CA LEU A 77 -4.10 -22.68 -15.95
C LEU A 77 -4.15 -24.09 -16.57
N PRO A 78 -3.75 -24.26 -17.85
CA PRO A 78 -3.64 -25.58 -18.43
C PRO A 78 -2.65 -26.41 -17.60
N PRO A 79 -2.95 -27.69 -17.32
CA PRO A 79 -2.17 -28.52 -16.39
C PRO A 79 -0.71 -28.73 -16.83
N GLY A 80 -0.37 -28.41 -18.08
CA GLY A 80 0.96 -28.57 -18.64
C GLY A 80 1.32 -30.03 -18.90
N PRO A 81 2.46 -30.30 -19.54
CA PRO A 81 2.93 -31.66 -19.77
C PRO A 81 3.12 -32.39 -18.43
N GLY A 82 2.48 -33.54 -18.27
CA GLY A 82 2.53 -34.34 -17.04
C GLY A 82 1.82 -33.72 -15.82
N GLY A 83 1.03 -32.66 -15.99
CA GLY A 83 0.31 -32.03 -14.87
C GLY A 83 1.16 -31.08 -14.01
N ALA A 84 2.40 -30.79 -14.41
CA ALA A 84 3.34 -30.01 -13.61
C ALA A 84 2.88 -28.57 -13.35
N LEU A 85 2.23 -27.91 -14.33
CA LEU A 85 1.72 -26.55 -14.14
C LEU A 85 0.52 -26.52 -13.21
N GLY A 86 -0.38 -27.51 -13.32
CA GLY A 86 -1.51 -27.63 -12.39
C GLY A 86 -1.05 -27.93 -10.96
N ALA A 87 -0.02 -28.75 -10.80
CA ALA A 87 0.59 -29.00 -9.49
C ALA A 87 1.27 -27.74 -8.92
N ALA A 88 2.02 -27.01 -9.75
CA ALA A 88 2.64 -25.74 -9.36
C ALA A 88 1.61 -24.68 -8.95
N GLU A 89 0.48 -24.61 -9.67
CA GLU A 89 -0.65 -23.78 -9.31
C GLU A 89 -1.21 -24.16 -7.93
N GLY A 90 -1.52 -25.44 -7.69
CA GLY A 90 -2.00 -25.91 -6.39
C GLY A 90 -1.03 -25.59 -5.24
N VAL A 91 0.27 -25.84 -5.43
CA VAL A 91 1.31 -25.50 -4.44
C VAL A 91 1.40 -23.99 -4.22
N SER A 92 1.23 -23.18 -5.27
CA SER A 92 1.27 -21.72 -5.15
C SER A 92 0.15 -21.20 -4.25
N TYR A 93 -1.08 -21.72 -4.36
CA TYR A 93 -2.18 -21.38 -3.47
C TYR A 93 -1.89 -21.74 -2.01
N LEU A 94 -1.31 -22.92 -1.78
CA LEU A 94 -0.93 -23.35 -0.42
C LEU A 94 0.16 -22.46 0.18
N LEU A 95 1.16 -22.07 -0.61
CA LEU A 95 2.21 -21.15 -0.16
C LEU A 95 1.66 -19.77 0.17
N VAL A 96 0.81 -19.20 -0.70
CA VAL A 96 0.19 -17.89 -0.46
C VAL A 96 -0.71 -17.93 0.78
N LEU A 97 -1.55 -18.95 0.92
CA LEU A 97 -2.37 -19.13 2.13
C LEU A 97 -1.52 -19.37 3.39
N GLY A 98 -0.40 -20.10 3.27
CA GLY A 98 0.54 -20.30 4.36
C GLY A 98 1.20 -19.00 4.83
N ILE A 99 1.61 -18.13 3.89
CA ILE A 99 2.19 -16.81 4.20
C ILE A 99 1.14 -15.92 4.87
N ILE A 100 -0.10 -15.89 4.36
CA ILE A 100 -1.19 -15.12 4.95
C ILE A 100 -1.53 -15.66 6.35
N GLY A 101 -1.63 -16.97 6.51
CA GLY A 101 -1.89 -17.62 7.79
C GLY A 101 -0.80 -17.30 8.81
N TRP A 102 0.47 -17.32 8.39
CA TRP A 102 1.59 -16.93 9.23
C TRP A 102 1.51 -15.44 9.60
N SER A 103 1.23 -14.55 8.65
CA SER A 103 1.01 -13.12 8.96
C SER A 103 -0.12 -12.91 9.98
N ILE A 104 -1.26 -13.60 9.82
CA ILE A 104 -2.38 -13.52 10.77
C ILE A 104 -1.94 -14.02 12.14
N TYR A 105 -1.22 -15.15 12.20
CA TYR A 105 -0.71 -15.70 13.45
C TYR A 105 0.26 -14.74 14.15
N THR A 106 1.23 -14.16 13.44
CA THR A 106 2.16 -13.18 14.03
C THR A 106 1.43 -11.90 14.43
N LYS A 107 0.45 -11.47 13.66
CA LYS A 107 -0.39 -10.32 13.99
C LYS A 107 -1.22 -10.56 15.24
N ALA A 108 -1.76 -11.77 15.40
CA ALA A 108 -2.55 -12.15 16.57
C ALA A 108 -1.68 -12.29 17.84
N THR A 109 -0.45 -12.76 17.71
CA THR A 109 0.45 -13.04 18.85
C THR A 109 1.34 -11.88 19.26
N THR A 110 1.84 -11.10 18.29
CA THR A 110 2.80 -10.01 18.52
C THR A 110 2.20 -8.63 18.28
N GLY A 111 1.00 -8.55 17.71
CA GLY A 111 0.37 -7.29 17.29
C GLY A 111 0.92 -6.72 15.98
N SER A 112 1.95 -7.32 15.39
CA SER A 112 2.57 -6.89 14.13
C SER A 112 2.54 -8.01 13.08
N GLY A 113 2.53 -7.65 11.79
CA GLY A 113 2.55 -8.61 10.67
C GLY A 113 3.85 -9.42 10.59
N LEU A 114 4.19 -9.96 9.42
CA LEU A 114 5.46 -10.66 9.27
C LEU A 114 6.63 -9.71 9.52
N PRO A 115 7.76 -10.21 10.06
CA PRO A 115 8.93 -9.37 10.30
C PRO A 115 9.42 -8.72 8.99
N ALA A 116 10.00 -7.53 9.11
CA ALA A 116 10.61 -6.86 7.97
C ALA A 116 11.79 -7.70 7.46
N GLY A 117 11.61 -8.35 6.30
CA GLY A 117 12.68 -9.08 5.64
C GLY A 117 13.78 -8.19 5.09
N PRO A 118 14.88 -8.78 4.58
CA PRO A 118 15.92 -8.04 3.87
C PRO A 118 15.29 -7.12 2.82
N SER A 119 15.65 -5.83 2.86
CA SER A 119 15.07 -4.80 1.99
C SER A 119 13.53 -4.66 2.05
N GLY A 120 12.87 -5.17 3.09
CA GLY A 120 11.41 -5.22 3.20
C GLY A 120 10.72 -6.28 2.33
N LEU A 121 11.48 -7.20 1.71
CA LEU A 121 10.93 -8.16 0.74
C LEU A 121 9.90 -9.10 1.35
N LEU A 122 10.08 -9.53 2.60
CA LEU A 122 9.09 -10.40 3.27
C LEU A 122 7.76 -9.68 3.48
N GLY A 123 7.80 -8.37 3.80
CA GLY A 123 6.60 -7.54 3.88
C GLY A 123 5.96 -7.29 2.51
N ALA A 124 6.76 -7.17 1.45
CA ALA A 124 6.24 -7.10 0.07
C ALA A 124 5.53 -8.42 -0.32
N VAL A 125 6.13 -9.57 0.01
CA VAL A 125 5.52 -10.89 -0.20
C VAL A 125 4.20 -10.99 0.55
N GLU A 126 4.15 -10.56 1.82
CA GLU A 126 2.91 -10.52 2.61
C GLU A 126 1.83 -9.67 1.92
N GLY A 127 2.16 -8.43 1.54
CA GLY A 127 1.22 -7.51 0.91
C GLY A 127 0.70 -8.02 -0.43
N VAL A 128 1.58 -8.55 -1.28
CA VAL A 128 1.19 -9.16 -2.56
C VAL A 128 0.32 -10.39 -2.32
N SER A 129 0.62 -11.20 -1.30
CA SER A 129 -0.18 -12.38 -0.94
C SER A 129 -1.63 -12.01 -0.60
N TYR A 130 -1.84 -10.98 0.23
CA TYR A 130 -3.19 -10.48 0.50
C TYR A 130 -3.89 -9.94 -0.74
N LEU A 131 -3.16 -9.25 -1.62
CA LEU A 131 -3.72 -8.72 -2.86
C LEU A 131 -4.12 -9.85 -3.83
N SER A 132 -3.28 -10.89 -3.98
CA SER A 132 -3.59 -12.09 -4.76
C SER A 132 -4.84 -12.76 -4.22
N LEU A 133 -4.94 -12.98 -2.90
CA LEU A 133 -6.14 -13.58 -2.31
C LEU A 133 -7.40 -12.75 -2.59
N LEU A 134 -7.31 -11.42 -2.49
CA LEU A 134 -8.44 -10.54 -2.80
C LEU A 134 -8.82 -10.63 -4.29
N ALA A 135 -7.83 -10.64 -5.19
CA ALA A 135 -8.07 -10.79 -6.62
C ALA A 135 -8.76 -12.14 -6.92
N GLY A 136 -8.32 -13.24 -6.32
CA GLY A 136 -8.97 -14.53 -6.41
C GLY A 136 -10.43 -14.52 -5.95
N ILE A 137 -10.72 -13.89 -4.80
CA ILE A 137 -12.11 -13.73 -4.30
C ILE A 137 -12.96 -12.94 -5.30
N ILE A 138 -12.42 -11.85 -5.86
CA ILE A 138 -13.13 -11.02 -6.84
C ILE A 138 -13.39 -11.80 -8.13
N VAL A 139 -12.38 -12.48 -8.68
CA VAL A 139 -12.52 -13.29 -9.90
C VAL A 139 -13.52 -14.42 -9.68
N PHE A 140 -13.48 -15.08 -8.53
CA PHE A 140 -14.44 -16.10 -8.15
C PHE A 140 -15.86 -15.54 -8.09
N ALA A 141 -16.08 -14.40 -7.41
CA ALA A 141 -17.40 -13.77 -7.33
C ALA A 141 -17.94 -13.37 -8.71
N LEU A 142 -17.09 -12.78 -9.56
CA LEU A 142 -17.47 -12.43 -10.94
C LEU A 142 -17.77 -13.65 -11.82
N LYS A 143 -17.19 -14.82 -11.51
CA LYS A 143 -17.37 -16.03 -12.33
C LYS A 143 -18.55 -16.89 -11.88
N TYR A 144 -18.77 -17.02 -10.58
CA TYR A 144 -19.73 -17.96 -10.00
C TYR A 144 -20.98 -17.28 -9.41
N LEU A 145 -20.94 -15.95 -9.23
CA LEU A 145 -22.05 -15.17 -8.68
C LEU A 145 -22.70 -14.22 -9.72
N SER A 146 -22.16 -14.18 -10.95
CA SER A 146 -22.68 -13.42 -12.09
C SER A 146 -23.24 -14.37 -13.15
#